data_AF-A0A445LQU6-F1
#
_entry.id   AF-A0A445LQU6-F1
#
_cell.length_a   1.000
_cell.length_b   1.000
_cell.length_c   1.000
_cell.angle_alpha   90.00
_cell.angle_beta   90.00
_cell.angle_gamma   90.00
#
_symmetry.space_group_name_H-M   'P 1'
#
loop_
_entity.id
_entity.type
_entity.pdbx_description
1 polymer ?
#
loop_
_entity_poly.entity_id
_entity_poly.type
_entity_poly.pdbx_seq_one_letter_code
_entity_poly.pdbx_strand_id
1 'polypeptide(L)' 'MDRAGLVGADGPTHCGAFDITYMACLPHMVVTAPSDEAKLMHMVATVATIDDKPSCFRFPKGNEIGASLPLNMI' A
#
# COMPACT_ATOMS: atom_id res chain seq x y z
N MET A 1 -3.74 3.80 2.55
CA MET A 1 -3.46 3.76 3.99
C MET A 1 -2.05 4.31 4.15
N ASP A 2 -1.99 5.62 4.35
CA ASP A 2 -0.74 6.32 4.65
C ASP A 2 -0.31 5.99 6.09
N ARG A 3 1.00 6.05 6.37
CA ARG A 3 1.63 5.74 7.66
C ARG A 3 1.42 4.30 8.14
N ALA A 4 1.51 3.37 7.20
CA ALA A 4 1.38 1.95 7.51
C ALA A 4 2.59 1.44 8.31
N GLY A 5 2.36 0.62 9.33
CA GLY A 5 3.42 0.09 10.18
C GLY A 5 3.84 1.05 11.30
N LEU A 6 5.13 1.05 11.64
CA LEU A 6 5.69 1.90 12.70
C LEU A 6 5.91 3.32 12.18
N VAL A 7 5.49 4.32 12.97
CA VAL A 7 5.49 5.74 12.55
C VAL A 7 6.51 6.62 13.30
N GLY A 8 7.31 6.02 14.17
CA GLY A 8 8.38 6.68 14.92
C GLY A 8 7.85 7.64 15.98
N ALA A 9 8.22 8.91 15.86
CA ALA A 9 7.97 9.95 16.88
C ALA A 9 6.49 10.20 17.19
N ASP A 10 5.57 9.85 16.28
CA ASP A 10 4.13 10.04 16.50
C ASP A 10 3.59 9.06 17.58
N GLY A 11 4.37 8.04 17.95
CA GLY A 11 4.05 7.15 19.06
C GLY A 11 3.03 6.05 18.72
N PRO A 12 2.75 5.15 19.68
CA PRO A 12 2.02 3.90 19.43
C PRO A 12 0.56 4.08 19.02
N THR A 13 -0.09 5.17 19.42
CA THR A 13 -1.49 5.45 19.04
C THR A 13 -1.66 5.82 17.57
N HIS A 14 -0.57 6.17 16.88
CA HIS A 14 -0.57 6.56 15.48
C HIS A 14 -0.03 5.46 14.55
N CYS A 15 0.41 4.31 15.09
CA CYS A 15 0.94 3.21 14.29
C CYS A 15 -0.17 2.51 13.49
N GLY A 16 -0.02 2.44 12.17
CA GLY A 16 -0.82 1.58 11.30
C GLY A 16 -0.40 0.11 11.41
N ALA A 17 -0.37 -0.46 12.62
CA ALA A 17 0.18 -1.78 12.90
C ALA A 17 -0.76 -2.95 12.56
N PHE A 18 -2.06 -2.69 12.44
CA PHE A 18 -3.10 -3.73 12.37
C PHE A 18 -3.93 -3.71 11.08
N ASP A 19 -3.60 -2.81 10.15
CA ASP A 19 -4.28 -2.61 8.88
C ASP A 19 -4.27 -3.85 7.97
N ILE A 20 -3.16 -4.59 7.86
CA ILE A 20 -3.12 -5.84 7.07
C ILE A 20 -4.14 -6.84 7.62
N THR A 21 -4.07 -7.16 8.91
CA THR A 21 -4.96 -8.16 9.50
C THR A 21 -6.42 -7.72 9.39
N TYR A 22 -6.70 -6.44 9.66
CA TYR A 22 -8.05 -5.91 9.59
C TYR A 22 -8.62 -5.95 8.16
N MET A 23 -7.83 -5.56 7.15
CA MET A 23 -8.27 -5.58 5.75
C MET A 23 -8.34 -7.00 5.17
N ALA A 24 -7.36 -7.86 5.46
CA ALA A 24 -7.27 -9.20 4.90
C ALA A 24 -8.36 -10.15 5.43
N CYS A 25 -8.95 -9.83 6.58
CA CYS A 25 -10.10 -10.57 7.11
C CYS A 25 -11.43 -10.20 6.46
N LEU A 26 -11.50 -9.13 5.65
CA LEU A 26 -12.72 -8.74 4.96
C LEU A 26 -12.93 -9.61 3.70
N PRO A 27 -14.14 -10.16 3.48
CA PRO A 27 -14.42 -10.93 2.27
C PRO A 27 -14.15 -10.12 1.01
N HIS A 28 -13.53 -10.76 0.01
CA HIS A 28 -13.26 -10.20 -1.31
C HIS A 28 -12.37 -8.94 -1.32
N MET A 29 -11.66 -8.61 -0.24
CA MET A 29 -10.75 -7.47 -0.20
C MET A 29 -9.41 -7.78 -0.88
N VAL A 30 -8.97 -6.91 -1.80
CA VAL A 30 -7.59 -6.92 -2.31
C VAL A 30 -6.72 -6.05 -1.41
N VAL A 31 -5.71 -6.67 -0.78
CA VAL A 31 -4.75 -5.96 0.09
C VAL A 31 -3.42 -5.81 -0.62
N THR A 32 -2.97 -4.57 -0.81
CA THR A 32 -1.78 -4.23 -1.60
C THR A 32 -0.74 -3.52 -0.75
N ALA A 33 0.48 -4.07 -0.71
CA ALA A 33 1.63 -3.56 0.05
C ALA A 33 2.88 -3.52 -0.86
N PRO A 34 3.05 -2.47 -1.68
CA PRO A 34 4.23 -2.33 -2.53
C PRO A 34 5.52 -2.23 -1.70
N SER A 35 6.61 -2.81 -2.21
CA SER A 35 7.92 -2.76 -1.57
C SER A 35 8.79 -1.59 -2.00
N ASP A 36 8.41 -0.91 -3.07
CA ASP A 36 9.15 0.16 -3.72
C ASP A 36 8.21 0.95 -4.66
N GLU A 37 8.70 2.06 -5.20
CA GLU A 37 7.92 2.98 -6.04
C GLU A 37 7.52 2.34 -7.38
N ALA A 38 8.36 1.49 -7.96
CA ALA A 38 8.06 0.82 -9.22
C ALA A 38 6.92 -0.21 -9.05
N LYS A 39 6.94 -0.98 -7.96
CA LYS A 39 5.84 -1.89 -7.61
C LYS A 39 4.59 -1.12 -7.23
N LEU A 40 4.70 0.02 -6.55
CA LEU A 40 3.54 0.88 -6.30
C LEU A 40 2.86 1.27 -7.63
N MET A 41 3.64 1.71 -8.63
CA MET A 41 3.11 2.04 -9.95
C MET A 41 2.41 0.85 -10.63
N HIS A 42 3.05 -0.32 -10.68
CA HIS A 42 2.44 -1.52 -11.27
C HIS A 42 1.21 -2.03 -10.51
N MET A 43 1.22 -1.96 -9.18
CA MET A 43 0.08 -2.37 -8.35
C MET A 43 -1.10 -1.42 -8.51
N VAL A 44 -0.87 -0.11 -8.63
CA VAL A 44 -1.92 0.86 -8.96
C VAL A 44 -2.55 0.52 -10.30
N ALA A 45 -1.76 0.26 -11.33
CA ALA A 45 -2.28 -0.15 -12.64
C ALA A 45 -3.08 -1.47 -12.55
N THR A 46 -2.58 -2.45 -11.80
CA THR A 46 -3.27 -3.74 -11.60
C THR A 46 -4.62 -3.55 -10.92
N VAL A 47 -4.65 -2.81 -9.80
CA VAL A 47 -5.89 -2.56 -9.05
C VAL A 47 -6.89 -1.72 -9.84
N ALA A 48 -6.43 -0.79 -10.69
CA ALA A 48 -7.31 -0.01 -11.55
C ALA A 48 -8.10 -0.88 -12.56
N THR A 49 -7.63 -2.10 -12.85
CA THR A 49 -8.34 -3.07 -13.69
C THR A 49 -9.30 -3.99 -12.92
N ILE A 50 -9.34 -3.90 -11.60
CA ILE A 50 -10.23 -4.70 -10.74
C ILE A 50 -11.50 -3.89 -10.49
N ASP A 51 -12.63 -4.31 -11.04
CA ASP A 51 -13.92 -3.60 -10.99
C ASP A 51 -15.00 -4.34 -10.17
N ASP A 52 -14.72 -5.56 -9.70
CA ASP A 52 -15.67 -6.44 -9.03
C ASP A 52 -15.48 -6.51 -7.51
N LYS A 53 -14.46 -5.86 -6.93
CA LYS A 53 -14.19 -5.91 -5.48
C LYS A 53 -13.37 -4.73 -4.96
N PRO A 54 -13.45 -4.41 -3.65
CA PRO A 54 -12.67 -3.31 -3.07
C PRO A 54 -11.19 -3.66 -2.99
N SER A 55 -10.36 -2.63 -3.08
CA SER A 55 -8.91 -2.73 -2.95
C SER A 55 -8.38 -1.68 -1.98
N CYS A 56 -7.36 -2.04 -1.20
CA CYS A 56 -6.66 -1.11 -0.30
C CYS A 56 -5.16 -1.10 -0.57
N PHE A 57 -4.57 0.09 -0.48
CA PHE A 57 -3.13 0.28 -0.56
C PHE A 57 -2.57 0.64 0.80
N ARG A 58 -1.38 0.14 1.14
CA ARG A 58 -0.62 0.58 2.31
C ARG A 58 0.81 0.93 1.94
N PHE A 59 1.34 1.97 2.57
CA PHE A 59 2.74 2.38 2.40
C PHE A 59 3.23 3.07 3.68
N PRO A 60 4.52 2.92 4.04
CA PRO A 60 5.06 3.48 5.28
C PRO A 60 5.15 5.01 5.22
N LYS A 61 5.31 5.63 6.38
CA LYS A 61 5.65 7.06 6.47
C LYS A 61 7.09 7.27 6.02
N GLY A 62 7.30 8.15 5.06
CA GLY A 62 8.64 8.57 4.64
C GLY A 62 8.87 8.40 3.14
N ASN A 63 10.11 8.64 2.73
CA ASN A 63 10.53 8.45 1.35
C ASN A 63 11.18 7.09 1.20
N GLU A 64 10.90 6.44 0.08
CA GLU A 64 11.62 5.26 -0.37
C GLU A 64 12.95 5.68 -1.03
N ILE A 65 13.78 4.67 -1.34
CA ILE A 65 15.18 4.84 -1.78
C ILE A 65 15.32 5.37 -3.22
N GLY A 66 14.21 5.55 -3.95
CA GLY A 66 14.21 6.02 -5.33
C GLY A 66 14.43 4.90 -6.34
N ALA A 67 13.46 4.00 -6.50
CA ALA A 67 13.53 2.95 -7.53
C ALA A 67 13.43 3.54 -8.97
N SER A 68 14.04 2.84 -9.93
CA SER A 68 13.86 3.15 -11.35
C SER A 68 12.40 2.97 -11.73
N LEU A 69 11.75 4.05 -12.14
CA LEU A 69 10.34 4.01 -12.52
C LEU A 69 10.16 3.46 -13.94
N PRO A 70 9.10 2.69 -14.20
CA PRO A 70 8.77 2.25 -15.55
C PRO A 70 8.45 3.47 -16.45
N LEU A 71 9.17 3.59 -17.57
CA LEU A 71 9.03 4.71 -18.52
C LEU A 71 7.70 4.73 -19.27
N ASN A 72 7.08 3.55 -19.44
CA ASN A 72 5.80 3.38 -20.11
C ASN A 72 4.86 2.64 -19.16
N MET A 73 3.90 3.36 -18.58
CA MET A 73 2.67 2.74 -18.09
C MET A 73 1.61 2.87 -19.16
N ILE A 74 0.80 1.81 -19.30
CA ILE A 74 -0.31 1.69 -20.26
C ILE A 74 -1.24 2.90 -20.17
#